data_AF-A0A7S2JWP7-F1
#
_entry.id   AF-A0A7S2JWP7-F1
#
_cell.length_a   1.000
_cell.length_b   1.000
_cell.length_c   1.000
_cell.angle_alpha   90.00
_cell.angle_beta   90.00
_cell.angle_gamma   90.00
#
_symmetry.space_group_name_H-M   'P 1'
#
loop_
_entity.id
_entity.type
_entity.pdbx_description
1 polymer ?
#
loop_
_entity_poly.entity_id
_entity_poly.type
_entity_poly.pdbx_seq_one_letter_code
_entity_poly.pdbx_strand_id
1 'polypeptide(L)'
;HITYACPDFDNPTQACFDQYQLEFVEDLSVEAYGTNYNAPKDENFPSRAYVNPAASKTKMRFKLPEGLHGDPANDNLVLLQWHWVTGNSCRSGGYDDYNFPPGWSPDNMGPCPPLSDTGIDVQPEQFWNCAEVKILPSNNTPVVPTTPAPMTKAPTASPTVSNAPTNANQTPAPVTSAPTVDSGEGCCSQNYKDCDSAWCGDTETQCLSCGSAGDKTWLPNGPRTGCIARWGACTTAVNDCCAPAVCVGNEYYRQCLPDPNGPAPVTPAPVATTSAPVVV
;
A
#
# COMPACT_ATOMS: atom_id res chain seq x y z
N HIS A 1 4.82 4.56 9.97
CA HIS A 1 3.72 5.40 9.47
C HIS A 1 3.98 6.85 9.83
N ILE A 2 3.27 7.76 9.17
CA ILE A 2 3.40 9.20 9.32
C ILE A 2 1.99 9.78 9.45
N THR A 3 1.86 10.85 10.22
CA THR A 3 0.58 11.55 10.39
C THR A 3 0.70 12.99 9.90
N TYR A 4 -0.29 13.44 9.17
CA TYR A 4 -0.38 14.80 8.62
C TYR A 4 -1.68 15.46 9.07
N ALA A 5 -1.73 16.78 8.94
CA ALA A 5 -2.94 17.57 9.09
C ALA A 5 -3.18 18.43 7.84
N CYS A 6 -4.43 18.80 7.60
CA CYS A 6 -4.77 19.83 6.62
C CYS A 6 -5.87 20.73 7.19
N PRO A 7 -5.59 22.03 7.43
CA PRO A 7 -6.59 22.98 7.90
C PRO A 7 -7.56 23.45 6.80
N ASP A 8 -7.22 23.23 5.51
CA ASP A 8 -8.16 23.41 4.40
C ASP A 8 -9.09 22.18 4.31
N PHE A 9 -10.05 22.14 5.22
CA PHE A 9 -10.96 21.00 5.38
C PHE A 9 -11.86 20.78 4.16
N ASP A 10 -12.27 21.85 3.48
CA ASP A 10 -13.20 21.76 2.35
C ASP A 10 -12.49 21.32 1.06
N ASN A 11 -11.19 21.62 0.92
CA ASN A 11 -10.40 21.26 -0.26
C ASN A 11 -9.06 20.62 0.13
N PRO A 12 -9.07 19.45 0.79
CA PRO A 12 -7.84 18.81 1.23
C PRO A 12 -7.01 18.34 0.03
N THR A 13 -5.75 18.76 -0.02
CA THR A 13 -4.78 18.33 -1.05
C THR A 13 -3.58 17.68 -0.40
N GLN A 14 -2.85 16.84 -1.15
CA GLN A 14 -1.60 16.27 -0.64
C GLN A 14 -0.60 17.38 -0.26
N ALA A 15 -0.53 18.46 -1.03
CA ALA A 15 0.33 19.61 -0.73
C ALA A 15 -0.04 20.30 0.59
N CYS A 16 -1.33 20.32 0.97
CA CYS A 16 -1.76 20.81 2.28
C CYS A 16 -1.26 19.89 3.40
N PHE A 17 -1.43 18.57 3.26
CA PHE A 17 -0.92 17.59 4.23
C PHE A 17 0.59 17.68 4.41
N ASP A 18 1.33 17.77 3.32
CA ASP A 18 2.80 17.84 3.33
C ASP A 18 3.35 19.08 4.08
N GLN A 19 2.56 20.17 4.17
CA GLN A 19 2.93 21.36 4.93
C GLN A 19 2.78 21.21 6.45
N TYR A 20 1.89 20.32 6.89
CA TYR A 20 1.57 20.13 8.31
C TYR A 20 1.78 18.67 8.73
N GLN A 21 2.99 18.16 8.45
CA GLN A 21 3.43 16.88 8.98
C GLN A 21 3.57 16.97 10.51
N LEU A 22 2.96 16.03 11.24
CA LEU A 22 3.07 15.94 12.69
C LEU A 22 4.40 15.30 13.09
N GLU A 23 4.96 15.75 14.21
CA GLU A 23 6.15 15.15 14.80
C GLU A 23 5.76 14.00 15.72
N PHE A 24 6.42 12.85 15.59
CA PHE A 24 6.27 11.74 16.52
C PHE A 24 6.96 12.09 17.84
N VAL A 25 6.25 11.90 18.95
CA VAL A 25 6.77 12.19 20.30
C VAL A 25 7.20 10.89 20.97
N GLU A 26 6.28 9.94 21.08
CA GLU A 26 6.52 8.67 21.76
C GLU A 26 5.44 7.63 21.44
N ASP A 27 5.82 6.35 21.54
CA ASP A 27 4.91 5.21 21.56
C ASP A 27 4.54 4.93 23.03
N LEU A 28 3.24 4.77 23.26
CA LEU A 28 2.62 4.51 24.57
C LEU A 28 1.90 3.16 24.59
N SER A 29 2.21 2.27 23.64
CA SER A 29 1.52 0.99 23.46
C SER A 29 1.76 0.04 24.63
N VAL A 30 2.93 0.08 25.26
CA VAL A 30 3.23 -0.71 26.47
C VAL A 30 2.31 -0.27 27.60
N GLU A 31 2.25 1.03 27.87
CA GLU A 31 1.47 1.62 28.96
C GLU A 31 -0.03 1.45 28.72
N ALA A 32 -0.48 1.57 27.48
CA ALA A 32 -1.89 1.51 27.13
C ALA A 32 -2.43 0.08 26.99
N TYR A 33 -1.61 -0.84 26.46
CA TYR A 33 -2.08 -2.15 26.01
C TYR A 33 -1.20 -3.32 26.48
N GLY A 34 -0.11 -3.08 27.22
CA GLY A 34 0.77 -4.13 27.74
C GLY A 34 1.56 -4.84 26.65
N THR A 35 1.93 -4.15 25.56
CA THR A 35 2.88 -4.69 24.57
C THR A 35 4.27 -4.90 25.20
N ASN A 36 5.15 -5.62 24.51
CA ASN A 36 6.48 -5.93 25.04
C ASN A 36 7.46 -4.74 24.97
N TYR A 37 7.29 -3.87 23.98
CA TYR A 37 8.17 -2.73 23.72
C TYR A 37 7.37 -1.55 23.17
N ASN A 38 7.87 -0.35 23.45
CA ASN A 38 7.52 0.88 22.75
C ASN A 38 8.55 1.13 21.64
N ALA A 39 8.09 1.62 20.49
CA ALA A 39 8.96 2.09 19.43
C ALA A 39 9.80 3.29 19.92
N PRO A 40 11.14 3.25 19.85
CA PRO A 40 11.96 4.44 20.08
C PRO A 40 11.69 5.49 19.00
N LYS A 41 11.87 6.77 19.35
CA LYS A 41 11.83 7.84 18.35
C LYS A 41 13.02 7.70 17.40
N ASP A 42 12.76 7.97 16.12
CA ASP A 42 13.78 8.01 15.07
C ASP A 42 14.23 9.46 14.89
N GLU A 43 15.45 9.76 15.32
CA GLU A 43 16.01 11.12 15.23
C GLU A 43 16.27 11.56 13.77
N ASN A 44 16.47 10.61 12.85
CA ASN A 44 16.65 10.92 11.42
C ASN A 44 15.31 11.09 10.69
N PHE A 45 14.24 10.49 11.22
CA PHE A 45 12.89 10.57 10.68
C PHE A 45 11.89 10.95 11.80
N PRO A 46 11.94 12.18 12.33
CA PRO A 46 11.24 12.56 13.56
C PRO A 46 9.70 12.58 13.45
N SER A 47 9.14 12.49 12.24
CA SER A 47 7.70 12.36 12.00
C SER A 47 7.23 10.90 11.90
N ARG A 48 8.16 9.94 11.87
CA ARG A 48 7.87 8.54 11.66
C ARG A 48 7.65 7.82 12.98
N ALA A 49 6.54 7.09 13.05
CA ALA A 49 6.25 6.17 14.13
C ALA A 49 6.23 4.72 13.63
N TYR A 50 6.74 3.79 14.43
CA TYR A 50 6.89 2.38 14.07
C TYR A 50 5.90 1.53 14.84
N VAL A 51 5.28 0.55 14.17
CA VAL A 51 4.24 -0.28 14.78
C VAL A 51 4.83 -1.66 15.09
N ASN A 52 4.48 -2.18 16.26
CA ASN A 52 4.81 -3.55 16.63
C ASN A 52 4.13 -4.54 15.66
N PRO A 53 4.87 -5.41 14.96
CA PRO A 53 4.30 -6.34 13.99
C PRO A 53 3.32 -7.35 14.61
N ALA A 54 3.39 -7.59 15.92
CA ALA A 54 2.51 -8.50 16.64
C ALA A 54 1.32 -7.81 17.34
N ALA A 55 1.24 -6.47 17.32
CA ALA A 55 0.21 -5.75 18.06
C ALA A 55 -1.07 -5.57 17.23
N SER A 56 -2.22 -5.82 17.86
CA SER A 56 -3.55 -5.50 17.32
C SER A 56 -4.01 -4.08 17.63
N LYS A 57 -3.31 -3.38 18.54
CA LYS A 57 -3.56 -2.01 18.94
C LYS A 57 -2.25 -1.28 19.18
N THR A 58 -2.20 -0.03 18.79
CA THR A 58 -1.08 0.88 19.09
C THR A 58 -1.61 2.20 19.60
N LYS A 59 -0.87 2.85 20.49
CA LYS A 59 -1.19 4.17 21.02
C LYS A 59 0.05 5.02 20.91
N MET A 60 -0.06 6.11 20.16
CA MET A 60 1.09 6.97 19.89
C MET A 60 0.73 8.42 20.16
N ARG A 61 1.73 9.18 20.58
CA ARG A 61 1.62 10.60 20.80
C ARG A 61 2.35 11.34 19.69
N PHE A 62 1.65 12.29 19.10
CA PHE A 62 2.20 13.18 18.09
C PHE A 62 2.05 14.62 18.56
N LYS A 63 3.00 15.47 18.17
CA LYS A 63 2.95 16.91 18.37
C LYS A 63 2.38 17.57 17.12
N LEU A 64 1.36 18.41 17.30
CA LEU A 64 0.80 19.24 16.25
C LEU A 64 1.80 20.35 15.86
N PRO A 65 1.88 20.74 14.58
CA PRO A 65 2.62 21.93 14.17
C PRO A 65 2.17 23.16 14.94
N GLU A 66 3.12 24.01 15.32
CA GLU A 66 2.82 25.26 16.02
C GLU A 66 1.90 26.15 15.16
N GLY A 67 0.88 26.72 15.78
CA GLY A 67 -0.08 27.59 15.10
C GLY A 67 -1.12 26.86 14.21
N LEU A 68 -1.08 25.54 14.08
CA LEU A 68 -2.13 24.78 13.39
C LEU A 68 -3.46 24.94 14.14
N HIS A 69 -4.48 25.43 13.44
CA HIS A 69 -5.87 25.47 13.87
C HIS A 69 -6.76 25.41 12.63
N GLY A 70 -8.01 24.96 12.81
CA GLY A 70 -8.98 24.98 11.71
C GLY A 70 -9.56 26.38 11.50
N ASP A 71 -10.10 26.64 10.31
CA ASP A 71 -10.77 27.90 10.00
C ASP A 71 -12.08 28.02 10.82
N PRO A 72 -12.29 29.10 11.58
CA PRO A 72 -13.57 29.36 12.26
C PRO A 72 -14.78 29.37 11.32
N ALA A 73 -14.61 29.72 10.05
CA ALA A 73 -15.67 29.65 9.03
C ALA A 73 -16.15 28.20 8.79
N ASN A 74 -15.27 27.23 9.02
CA ASN A 74 -15.50 25.80 8.85
C ASN A 74 -15.53 25.06 10.20
N ASP A 75 -16.09 25.69 11.23
CA ASP A 75 -16.26 25.12 12.58
C ASP A 75 -14.92 24.63 13.21
N ASN A 76 -13.82 25.26 12.81
CA ASN A 76 -12.45 24.94 13.21
C ASN A 76 -12.04 23.50 12.87
N LEU A 77 -12.61 22.93 11.82
CA LEU A 77 -12.29 21.58 11.36
C LEU A 77 -10.90 21.52 10.72
N VAL A 78 -10.22 20.42 10.97
CA VAL A 78 -8.94 20.02 10.39
C VAL A 78 -9.05 18.55 10.04
N LEU A 79 -8.59 18.17 8.85
CA LEU A 79 -8.52 16.76 8.47
C LEU A 79 -7.15 16.21 8.89
N LEU A 80 -7.13 15.17 9.71
CA LEU A 80 -5.92 14.39 9.95
C LEU A 80 -5.84 13.26 8.95
N GLN A 81 -4.64 12.98 8.44
CA GLN A 81 -4.37 11.84 7.57
C GLN A 81 -3.30 10.98 8.22
N TRP A 82 -3.65 9.73 8.52
CA TRP A 82 -2.71 8.68 8.91
C TRP A 82 -2.28 7.91 7.68
N HIS A 83 -0.99 7.94 7.36
CA HIS A 83 -0.39 7.24 6.22
C HIS A 83 0.53 6.12 6.70
N TRP A 84 0.11 4.89 6.48
CA TRP A 84 0.86 3.70 6.85
C TRP A 84 1.51 3.06 5.63
N VAL A 85 2.83 3.19 5.55
CA VAL A 85 3.71 2.44 4.66
C VAL A 85 4.08 1.13 5.34
N THR A 86 3.77 -0.02 4.74
CA THR A 86 4.08 -1.33 5.33
C THR A 86 5.56 -1.68 5.21
N GLY A 87 6.01 -2.61 6.05
CA GLY A 87 7.42 -3.04 6.13
C GLY A 87 7.60 -4.54 5.92
N ASN A 88 6.60 -5.22 5.34
CA ASN A 88 6.62 -6.67 5.09
C ASN A 88 7.08 -7.07 3.67
N SER A 89 7.31 -6.08 2.81
CA SER A 89 7.62 -6.30 1.39
C SER A 89 8.97 -5.68 0.99
N CYS A 90 9.38 -4.59 1.65
CA CYS A 90 10.66 -3.93 1.47
C CYS A 90 11.01 -3.06 2.67
N ARG A 91 12.27 -2.64 2.79
CA ARG A 91 12.75 -1.71 3.83
C ARG A 91 12.61 -0.27 3.37
N SER A 92 11.83 0.52 4.11
CA SER A 92 11.75 1.96 3.88
C SER A 92 13.08 2.65 4.19
N GLY A 93 13.36 3.77 3.50
CA GLY A 93 14.59 4.54 3.73
C GLY A 93 14.78 4.90 5.21
N GLY A 94 15.98 4.69 5.75
CA GLY A 94 16.32 4.93 7.15
C GLY A 94 16.18 3.72 8.08
N TYR A 95 15.56 2.62 7.63
CA TYR A 95 15.40 1.43 8.47
C TYR A 95 16.75 0.81 8.88
N ASP A 96 17.76 0.89 8.01
CA ASP A 96 19.09 0.30 8.30
C ASP A 96 19.79 0.99 9.49
N ASP A 97 19.44 2.24 9.79
CA ASP A 97 20.02 3.04 10.88
C ASP A 97 19.10 3.14 12.11
N TYR A 98 17.88 2.59 12.03
CA TYR A 98 16.90 2.68 13.11
C TYR A 98 17.10 1.57 14.14
N ASN A 99 17.10 1.94 15.42
CA ASN A 99 17.26 1.01 16.54
C ASN A 99 15.94 0.28 16.83
N PHE A 100 15.59 -0.71 16.01
CA PHE A 100 14.37 -1.50 16.19
C PHE A 100 14.33 -2.22 17.54
N PRO A 101 13.16 -2.27 18.20
CA PRO A 101 12.95 -3.21 19.29
C PRO A 101 13.18 -4.67 18.83
N PRO A 102 13.56 -5.57 19.74
CA PRO A 102 13.80 -6.97 19.40
C PRO A 102 12.63 -7.62 18.64
N GLY A 103 12.92 -8.19 17.47
CA GLY A 103 11.93 -8.88 16.62
C GLY A 103 11.04 -7.98 15.76
N TRP A 104 11.29 -6.66 15.71
CA TRP A 104 10.54 -5.74 14.86
C TRP A 104 11.21 -5.46 13.51
N SER A 105 12.53 -5.66 13.43
CA SER A 105 13.28 -5.33 12.23
C SER A 105 12.85 -6.22 11.06
N PRO A 106 12.56 -5.65 9.87
CA PRO A 106 12.31 -6.41 8.64
C PRO A 106 13.63 -6.87 8.00
N ASP A 107 14.43 -7.59 8.79
CA ASP A 107 15.71 -8.11 8.34
C ASP A 107 15.50 -9.02 7.12
N ASN A 108 16.44 -8.97 6.16
CA ASN A 108 16.46 -9.73 4.90
C ASN A 108 15.63 -9.17 3.71
N MET A 109 14.96 -8.03 3.83
CA MET A 109 14.25 -7.41 2.68
C MET A 109 15.13 -6.48 1.83
N GLY A 110 14.79 -6.22 0.56
CA GLY A 110 15.45 -5.18 -0.23
C GLY A 110 14.99 -3.77 0.17
N PRO A 111 15.69 -2.69 -0.24
CA PRO A 111 15.17 -1.33 -0.08
C PRO A 111 13.89 -1.15 -0.91
N CYS A 112 12.97 -0.34 -0.41
CA CYS A 112 11.75 -0.01 -1.15
C CYS A 112 12.07 0.81 -2.41
N PRO A 113 11.36 0.57 -3.53
CA PRO A 113 11.36 1.50 -4.65
C PRO A 113 10.71 2.84 -4.23
N PRO A 114 10.70 3.86 -5.11
CA PRO A 114 9.86 5.03 -4.90
C PRO A 114 8.42 4.62 -4.58
N LEU A 115 7.83 5.23 -3.54
CA LEU A 115 6.48 4.89 -3.10
C LEU A 115 5.46 5.23 -4.19
N SER A 116 4.47 4.34 -4.37
CA SER A 116 3.32 4.59 -5.25
C SER A 116 2.45 5.72 -4.68
N ASP A 117 1.87 6.54 -5.57
CA ASP A 117 0.89 7.55 -5.21
C ASP A 117 -0.47 6.95 -4.79
N THR A 118 -0.77 5.72 -5.22
CA THR A 118 -2.03 5.02 -4.93
C THR A 118 -1.91 3.98 -3.81
N GLY A 119 -0.67 3.57 -3.51
CA GLY A 119 -0.35 2.58 -2.49
C GLY A 119 -0.46 1.12 -2.89
N ILE A 120 -0.79 0.85 -4.17
CA ILE A 120 -0.97 -0.52 -4.67
C ILE A 120 -0.14 -0.83 -5.93
N ASP A 121 0.33 0.19 -6.66
CA ASP A 121 1.00 -0.02 -7.96
C ASP A 121 2.42 -0.61 -7.82
N VAL A 122 3.09 -0.29 -6.71
CA VAL A 122 4.41 -0.82 -6.34
C VAL A 122 4.46 -1.08 -4.85
N GLN A 123 5.26 -2.07 -4.45
CA GLN A 123 5.56 -2.32 -3.04
C GLN A 123 6.24 -1.08 -2.40
N PRO A 124 6.07 -0.86 -1.09
CA PRO A 124 5.23 -1.63 -0.16
C PRO A 124 3.75 -1.23 -0.25
N GLU A 125 2.87 -2.02 0.36
CA GLU A 125 1.47 -1.63 0.51
C GLU A 125 1.36 -0.34 1.34
N GLN A 126 0.39 0.51 1.00
CA GLN A 126 0.16 1.74 1.75
C GLN A 126 -1.32 1.91 2.08
N PHE A 127 -1.59 2.45 3.26
CA PHE A 127 -2.93 2.70 3.76
C PHE A 127 -3.07 4.15 4.21
N TRP A 128 -4.20 4.76 3.86
CA TRP A 128 -4.57 6.09 4.33
C TRP A 128 -5.88 6.01 5.09
N ASN A 129 -5.91 6.56 6.31
CA ASN A 129 -7.16 6.84 7.00
C ASN A 129 -7.22 8.31 7.35
N CYS A 130 -8.42 8.89 7.26
CA CYS A 130 -8.63 10.27 7.63
C CYS A 130 -9.53 10.37 8.86
N ALA A 131 -9.31 11.40 9.67
CA ALA A 131 -10.15 11.72 10.81
C ALA A 131 -10.43 13.22 10.84
N GLU A 132 -11.70 13.57 11.00
CA GLU A 132 -12.13 14.96 11.19
C GLU A 132 -11.92 15.32 12.66
N VAL A 133 -11.20 16.42 12.91
CA VAL A 133 -10.95 16.91 14.27
C VAL A 133 -11.15 18.41 14.32
N LYS A 134 -11.40 18.95 15.52
CA LYS A 134 -11.35 20.39 15.76
C LYS A 134 -10.06 20.76 16.43
N ILE A 135 -9.34 21.72 15.87
CA ILE A 135 -8.14 22.29 16.49
C ILE A 135 -8.40 23.79 16.68
N LEU A 136 -8.53 24.19 17.94
CA LEU A 136 -8.83 25.57 18.31
C LEU A 136 -7.52 26.34 18.55
N PRO A 137 -7.50 27.65 18.24
CA PRO A 137 -6.38 28.49 18.64
C PRO A 137 -6.25 28.50 20.17
N SER A 138 -5.02 28.53 20.67
CA SER A 138 -4.79 28.80 22.09
C SER A 138 -5.22 30.24 22.39
N ASN A 139 -6.13 30.43 23.34
CA ASN A 139 -6.79 31.73 23.62
C ASN A 139 -5.84 32.95 23.59
N ASN A 140 -6.15 33.90 22.69
CA ASN A 140 -5.88 35.35 22.76
C ASN A 140 -4.55 36.00 22.33
N THR A 141 -3.83 35.46 21.34
CA THR A 141 -3.03 36.33 20.46
C THR A 141 -3.37 36.08 19.01
N PRO A 142 -3.72 37.11 18.21
CA PRO A 142 -3.77 36.97 16.76
C PRO A 142 -2.36 36.64 16.29
N VAL A 143 -2.07 35.36 16.10
CA VAL A 143 -0.83 34.95 15.44
C VAL A 143 -1.07 35.23 13.97
N VAL A 144 -0.44 36.29 13.46
CA VAL A 144 -0.33 36.59 12.04
C VAL A 144 0.02 35.28 11.32
N PRO A 145 -0.62 34.94 10.19
CA PRO A 145 -0.28 33.73 9.45
C PRO A 145 1.18 33.83 8.98
N THR A 146 2.10 33.30 9.78
CA THR A 146 3.46 33.03 9.34
C THR A 146 3.38 31.76 8.53
N THR A 147 3.52 31.91 7.22
CA THR A 147 3.83 30.82 6.30
C THR A 147 4.80 29.86 6.98
N PRO A 148 4.48 28.56 7.10
CA PRO A 148 5.39 27.59 7.69
C PRO A 148 6.73 27.66 6.97
N ALA A 149 7.84 27.68 7.74
CA ALA A 149 9.15 27.50 7.15
C ALA A 149 9.16 26.17 6.38
N PRO A 150 9.80 26.09 5.19
CA PRO A 150 9.86 24.85 4.44
C PRO A 150 10.49 23.76 5.32
N MET A 151 9.74 22.72 5.66
CA MET A 151 10.33 21.53 6.26
C MET A 151 11.28 20.93 5.22
N THR A 152 12.54 20.80 5.61
CA THR A 152 13.62 20.25 4.79
C THR A 152 13.21 18.84 4.36
N LYS A 153 13.05 18.62 3.04
CA LYS A 153 12.82 17.28 2.49
C LYS A 153 13.86 16.32 3.06
N ALA A 154 13.40 15.17 3.58
CA ALA A 154 14.27 14.02 3.82
C ALA A 154 15.03 13.69 2.52
N PRO A 155 16.29 13.24 2.60
CA PRO A 155 17.19 13.17 1.45
C PRO A 155 16.60 12.29 0.35
N THR A 156 16.32 12.92 -0.79
CA THR A 156 15.92 12.27 -2.03
C THR A 156 17.17 11.67 -2.66
N ALA A 157 17.22 10.34 -2.81
CA ALA A 157 18.27 9.70 -3.59
C ALA A 157 18.21 10.18 -5.06
N SER A 158 19.37 10.60 -5.56
CA SER A 158 19.59 11.23 -6.87
C SER A 158 19.32 10.26 -8.05
N PRO A 159 18.91 10.76 -9.24
CA PRO A 159 18.58 9.92 -10.38
C PRO A 159 19.85 9.47 -11.14
N THR A 160 19.84 8.24 -11.65
CA THR A 160 20.81 7.80 -12.66
C THR A 160 20.16 7.88 -14.03
N VAL A 161 20.77 8.68 -14.91
CA VAL A 161 20.42 8.85 -16.31
C VAL A 161 20.77 7.57 -17.08
N SER A 162 19.87 7.04 -17.90
CA SER A 162 20.27 6.23 -19.06
C SER A 162 19.22 6.29 -20.19
N ASN A 163 19.68 6.91 -21.27
CA ASN A 163 19.18 7.11 -22.64
C ASN A 163 17.92 6.37 -23.17
N ALA A 164 17.17 7.14 -23.96
CA ALA A 164 16.07 6.76 -24.85
C ALA A 164 16.48 5.79 -26.00
N PRO A 165 15.50 5.18 -26.70
CA PRO A 165 14.98 5.84 -27.92
C PRO A 165 13.45 5.78 -28.16
N THR A 166 12.98 6.78 -28.91
CA THR A 166 11.78 6.95 -29.77
C THR A 166 11.31 5.66 -30.49
N ASN A 167 10.03 5.40 -30.84
CA ASN A 167 9.04 6.27 -31.51
C ASN A 167 7.62 5.64 -31.61
N ALA A 168 6.61 6.49 -31.87
CA ALA A 168 5.37 6.31 -32.66
C ALA A 168 4.12 5.52 -32.13
N ASN A 169 3.14 6.32 -31.66
CA ASN A 169 1.75 6.45 -32.15
C ASN A 169 1.04 5.23 -32.80
N GLN A 170 -0.09 4.78 -32.21
CA GLN A 170 -1.44 4.81 -32.85
C GLN A 170 -2.54 4.17 -31.98
N THR A 171 -3.70 4.84 -31.94
CA THR A 171 -5.01 4.31 -31.54
C THR A 171 -5.75 3.79 -32.77
N PRO A 172 -6.54 2.70 -32.67
CA PRO A 172 -7.98 2.83 -32.92
C PRO A 172 -8.88 1.99 -31.99
N ALA A 173 -10.16 2.40 -31.89
CA ALA A 173 -11.26 1.72 -31.20
C ALA A 173 -11.96 0.65 -32.11
N PRO A 174 -13.15 0.14 -31.77
CA PRO A 174 -13.47 -0.94 -30.81
C PRO A 174 -13.98 -2.22 -31.52
N VAL A 175 -13.80 -3.42 -30.95
CA VAL A 175 -14.53 -4.63 -31.39
C VAL A 175 -14.81 -5.63 -30.27
N THR A 176 -16.08 -6.04 -30.25
CA THR A 176 -16.72 -7.12 -29.50
C THR A 176 -16.31 -8.49 -30.06
N SER A 177 -15.96 -9.47 -29.21
CA SER A 177 -16.20 -10.93 -29.33
C SER A 177 -15.46 -11.73 -28.24
N ALA A 178 -16.05 -12.86 -27.82
CA ALA A 178 -15.64 -13.78 -26.76
C ALA A 178 -14.17 -14.29 -26.83
N PRO A 179 -13.56 -14.70 -25.70
CA PRO A 179 -12.12 -14.95 -25.62
C PRO A 179 -11.70 -16.24 -26.34
N THR A 180 -10.70 -16.10 -27.21
CA THR A 180 -9.98 -17.19 -27.84
C THR A 180 -8.72 -17.48 -27.02
N VAL A 181 -8.42 -18.78 -26.82
CA VAL A 181 -7.28 -19.27 -26.02
C VAL A 181 -6.00 -19.13 -26.85
N ASP A 182 -5.03 -18.34 -26.39
CA ASP A 182 -3.69 -18.21 -26.98
C ASP A 182 -2.65 -18.94 -26.11
N SER A 183 -1.66 -19.55 -26.75
CA SER A 183 -0.74 -20.56 -26.20
C SER A 183 0.54 -19.96 -25.58
N GLY A 184 0.39 -19.00 -24.68
CA GLY A 184 1.53 -18.35 -24.01
C GLY A 184 2.22 -19.24 -22.97
N GLU A 185 3.52 -19.02 -22.73
CA GLU A 185 4.21 -19.55 -21.55
C GLU A 185 3.47 -19.11 -20.28
N GLY A 186 3.29 -20.02 -19.32
CA GLY A 186 2.53 -19.75 -18.11
C GLY A 186 3.12 -18.60 -17.29
N CYS A 187 2.27 -17.85 -16.58
CA CYS A 187 2.71 -16.68 -15.82
C CYS A 187 1.88 -16.44 -14.56
N CYS A 188 2.45 -15.69 -13.62
CA CYS A 188 1.73 -15.28 -12.42
C CYS A 188 0.86 -14.04 -12.67
N SER A 189 -0.36 -14.06 -12.11
CA SER A 189 -1.34 -12.98 -12.23
C SER A 189 -2.00 -12.66 -10.90
N GLN A 190 -2.18 -11.39 -10.59
CA GLN A 190 -2.98 -10.90 -9.46
C GLN A 190 -4.40 -10.56 -9.91
N ASN A 191 -4.55 -10.13 -11.16
CA ASN A 191 -5.81 -9.67 -11.71
C ASN A 191 -6.60 -10.72 -12.52
N TYR A 192 -6.11 -11.97 -12.56
CA TYR A 192 -6.68 -13.13 -13.27
C TYR A 192 -6.70 -13.03 -14.80
N LYS A 193 -6.06 -12.00 -15.35
CA LYS A 193 -6.07 -11.69 -16.78
C LYS A 193 -4.66 -11.54 -17.32
N ASP A 194 -3.86 -10.69 -16.72
CA ASP A 194 -2.56 -10.27 -17.24
C ASP A 194 -1.43 -10.94 -16.46
N CYS A 195 -0.27 -11.08 -17.09
CA CYS A 195 0.98 -11.48 -16.43
C CYS A 195 1.58 -10.32 -15.62
N ASP A 196 0.80 -9.76 -14.72
CA ASP A 196 1.12 -8.56 -13.93
C ASP A 196 1.98 -8.86 -12.69
N SER A 197 2.23 -10.14 -12.41
CA SER A 197 2.89 -10.59 -11.18
C SER A 197 4.21 -11.32 -11.42
N ALA A 198 4.96 -10.96 -12.47
CA ALA A 198 6.26 -11.57 -12.79
C ALA A 198 7.29 -11.50 -11.64
N TRP A 199 7.13 -10.56 -10.71
CA TRP A 199 7.93 -10.44 -9.48
C TRP A 199 7.72 -11.59 -8.48
N CYS A 200 6.63 -12.35 -8.61
CA CYS A 200 6.38 -13.57 -7.85
C CYS A 200 7.11 -14.80 -8.41
N GLY A 201 7.95 -14.64 -9.45
CA GLY A 201 8.66 -15.72 -10.12
C GLY A 201 7.98 -16.16 -11.42
N ASP A 202 8.68 -17.04 -12.14
CA ASP A 202 8.34 -17.54 -13.47
C ASP A 202 7.82 -18.98 -13.44
N THR A 203 7.60 -19.54 -12.25
CA THR A 203 7.01 -20.87 -12.06
C THR A 203 5.70 -20.82 -11.27
N GLU A 204 4.81 -21.78 -11.52
CA GLU A 204 3.55 -21.94 -10.80
C GLU A 204 3.77 -22.02 -9.28
N THR A 205 4.79 -22.75 -8.83
CA THR A 205 5.09 -22.91 -7.41
C THR A 205 5.50 -21.59 -6.76
N GLN A 206 6.34 -20.80 -7.42
CA GLN A 206 6.72 -19.48 -6.89
C GLN A 206 5.52 -18.54 -6.88
N CYS A 207 4.70 -18.54 -7.94
CA CYS A 207 3.47 -17.75 -8.00
C CYS A 207 2.50 -18.06 -6.86
N LEU A 208 2.21 -19.34 -6.61
CA LEU A 208 1.24 -19.77 -5.59
C LEU A 208 1.76 -19.66 -4.15
N SER A 209 3.09 -19.55 -3.96
CA SER A 209 3.72 -19.31 -2.65
C SER A 209 4.02 -17.84 -2.38
N CYS A 210 3.75 -16.96 -3.34
CA CYS A 210 4.01 -15.53 -3.27
C CYS A 210 2.83 -14.77 -2.66
N GLY A 211 3.02 -14.22 -1.46
CA GLY A 211 1.99 -13.46 -0.74
C GLY A 211 0.97 -14.36 -0.03
N SER A 212 -0.22 -13.82 0.25
CA SER A 212 -1.28 -14.58 0.93
C SER A 212 -2.08 -15.42 -0.07
N ALA A 213 -2.66 -16.53 0.40
CA ALA A 213 -3.47 -17.40 -0.42
C ALA A 213 -4.67 -16.63 -1.02
N GLY A 214 -4.79 -16.61 -2.36
CA GLY A 214 -5.84 -15.88 -3.09
C GLY A 214 -5.43 -14.50 -3.62
N ASP A 215 -4.22 -14.03 -3.31
CA ASP A 215 -3.68 -12.77 -3.85
C ASP A 215 -3.04 -12.94 -5.23
N LYS A 216 -2.74 -14.18 -5.61
CA LYS A 216 -2.09 -14.55 -6.87
C LYS A 216 -2.74 -15.81 -7.43
N THR A 217 -2.71 -15.92 -8.74
CA THR A 217 -3.13 -17.08 -9.51
C THR A 217 -2.12 -17.36 -10.60
N TRP A 218 -1.88 -18.64 -10.88
CA TRP A 218 -1.09 -19.04 -12.04
C TRP A 218 -1.99 -19.08 -13.27
N LEU A 219 -1.58 -18.41 -14.34
CA LEU A 219 -2.19 -18.49 -15.66
C LEU A 219 -1.37 -19.49 -16.50
N PRO A 220 -1.81 -20.75 -16.68
CA PRO A 220 -0.98 -21.79 -17.28
C PRO A 220 -0.66 -21.55 -18.77
N ASN A 221 -1.45 -20.71 -19.45
CA ASN A 221 -1.29 -20.38 -20.87
C ASN A 221 -0.97 -18.88 -21.08
N GLY A 222 -0.45 -18.21 -20.05
CA GLY A 222 -0.16 -16.78 -20.11
C GLY A 222 -1.41 -15.90 -20.03
N PRO A 223 -1.35 -14.65 -20.54
CA PRO A 223 -2.39 -13.66 -20.35
C PRO A 223 -3.68 -14.01 -21.13
N ARG A 224 -4.83 -13.61 -20.59
CA ARG A 224 -6.16 -13.91 -21.12
C ARG A 224 -6.77 -12.69 -21.80
N THR A 225 -7.28 -12.88 -23.01
CA THR A 225 -8.04 -11.85 -23.72
C THR A 225 -9.55 -12.00 -23.43
N GLY A 226 -10.39 -11.08 -23.91
CA GLY A 226 -11.86 -11.20 -23.92
C GLY A 226 -12.60 -11.35 -22.57
N CYS A 227 -11.97 -11.03 -21.45
CA CYS A 227 -12.60 -10.94 -20.14
C CYS A 227 -12.11 -9.69 -19.35
N ILE A 228 -12.86 -9.29 -18.34
CA ILE A 228 -12.61 -8.16 -17.44
C ILE A 228 -11.74 -8.65 -16.28
N ALA A 229 -10.59 -8.02 -16.07
CA ALA A 229 -9.70 -8.35 -14.95
C ALA A 229 -10.39 -8.17 -13.59
N ARG A 230 -9.87 -8.82 -12.55
CA ARG A 230 -10.20 -8.50 -11.16
C ARG A 230 -10.06 -6.99 -10.95
N TRP A 231 -10.99 -6.42 -10.20
CA TRP A 231 -11.18 -4.98 -9.98
C TRP A 231 -11.68 -4.17 -11.17
N GLY A 232 -11.89 -4.77 -12.34
CA GLY A 232 -12.59 -4.11 -13.44
C GLY A 232 -14.08 -3.97 -13.16
N ALA A 233 -14.67 -2.86 -13.62
CA ALA A 233 -16.11 -2.62 -13.51
C ALA A 233 -16.88 -3.58 -14.43
N CYS A 234 -17.91 -4.22 -13.90
CA CYS A 234 -18.72 -5.22 -14.61
C CYS A 234 -20.23 -4.94 -14.49
N THR A 235 -20.62 -3.72 -14.11
CA THR A 235 -22.02 -3.29 -13.90
C THR A 235 -22.94 -3.70 -15.04
N THR A 236 -22.52 -3.48 -16.28
CA THR A 236 -23.25 -3.80 -17.52
C THR A 236 -22.81 -5.10 -18.19
N ALA A 237 -21.77 -5.77 -17.65
CA ALA A 237 -21.09 -6.91 -18.25
C ALA A 237 -20.86 -8.02 -17.19
N VAL A 238 -21.96 -8.49 -16.60
CA VAL A 238 -21.95 -9.30 -15.37
C VAL A 238 -21.27 -10.66 -15.48
N ASN A 239 -21.12 -11.18 -16.70
CA ASN A 239 -20.53 -12.50 -16.96
C ASN A 239 -19.11 -12.42 -17.52
N ASP A 240 -18.56 -11.21 -17.66
CA ASP A 240 -17.35 -11.01 -18.46
C ASP A 240 -16.09 -11.04 -17.60
N CYS A 241 -16.17 -11.25 -16.29
CA CYS A 241 -15.00 -11.33 -15.41
C CYS A 241 -14.08 -12.52 -15.76
N CYS A 242 -12.76 -12.31 -15.67
CA CYS A 242 -11.80 -13.37 -15.83
C CYS A 242 -11.84 -14.32 -14.62
N ALA A 243 -12.04 -15.62 -14.87
CA ALA A 243 -12.10 -16.62 -13.80
C ALA A 243 -10.82 -16.64 -12.94
N PRO A 244 -10.87 -16.80 -11.61
CA PRO A 244 -12.06 -17.12 -10.82
C PRO A 244 -12.82 -15.89 -10.30
N ALA A 245 -12.62 -14.69 -10.86
CA ALA A 245 -13.44 -13.56 -10.45
C ALA A 245 -14.88 -13.69 -10.94
N VAL A 246 -15.81 -13.22 -10.11
CA VAL A 246 -17.23 -13.06 -10.44
C VAL A 246 -17.63 -11.60 -10.27
N CYS A 247 -18.66 -11.17 -11.00
CA CYS A 247 -19.14 -9.80 -10.91
C CYS A 247 -19.97 -9.59 -9.64
N VAL A 248 -19.43 -8.83 -8.68
CA VAL A 248 -20.06 -8.61 -7.37
C VAL A 248 -20.42 -7.13 -7.21
N GLY A 249 -21.61 -6.84 -6.67
CA GLY A 249 -22.04 -5.48 -6.36
C GLY A 249 -23.56 -5.34 -6.36
N ASN A 250 -24.04 -4.12 -6.55
CA ASN A 250 -25.47 -3.79 -6.60
C ASN A 250 -25.89 -3.35 -8.02
N GLU A 251 -27.09 -2.78 -8.17
CA GLU A 251 -27.60 -2.32 -9.47
C GLU A 251 -26.89 -1.06 -10.01
N TYR A 252 -26.25 -0.27 -9.14
CA TYR A 252 -25.56 0.99 -9.49
C TYR A 252 -24.09 0.76 -9.85
N TYR A 253 -23.44 -0.19 -9.19
CA TYR A 253 -22.04 -0.52 -9.45
C TYR A 253 -21.73 -1.98 -9.10
N ARG A 254 -20.99 -2.63 -10.00
CA ARG A 254 -20.42 -3.97 -9.79
C ARG A 254 -18.97 -4.02 -10.27
N GLN A 255 -18.20 -4.89 -9.64
CA GLN A 255 -16.78 -5.08 -9.91
C GLN A 255 -16.42 -6.57 -9.89
N CYS A 256 -15.45 -6.97 -10.71
CA CYS A 256 -14.91 -8.33 -10.69
C CYS A 256 -14.10 -8.57 -9.41
N LEU A 257 -14.61 -9.42 -8.53
CA LEU A 257 -13.96 -9.78 -7.26
C LEU A 257 -13.76 -11.31 -7.20
N PRO A 258 -12.83 -11.81 -6.36
CA PRO A 258 -12.71 -13.26 -6.13
C PRO A 258 -14.07 -13.85 -5.75
N ASP A 259 -14.41 -15.02 -6.29
CA ASP A 259 -15.68 -15.68 -5.97
C ASP A 259 -15.79 -15.94 -4.46
N PRO A 260 -16.70 -15.26 -3.73
CA PRO A 260 -16.86 -15.45 -2.30
C PRO A 260 -17.42 -16.83 -1.95
N ASN A 261 -17.98 -17.55 -2.93
CA ASN A 261 -18.48 -18.92 -2.78
C ASN A 261 -17.60 -19.94 -3.52
N GLY A 262 -16.49 -19.50 -4.10
CA GLY A 262 -15.54 -20.36 -4.78
C GLY A 262 -14.84 -21.30 -3.80
N PRO A 263 -14.37 -22.48 -4.25
CA PRO A 263 -13.53 -23.32 -3.40
C PRO A 263 -12.32 -22.50 -2.93
N ALA A 264 -12.01 -22.55 -1.63
CA ALA A 264 -10.80 -21.95 -1.10
C ALA A 264 -9.59 -22.44 -1.93
N PRO A 265 -8.61 -21.57 -2.24
CA PRO A 265 -7.43 -21.97 -2.99
C PRO A 265 -6.80 -23.18 -2.30
N VAL A 266 -6.85 -24.33 -2.97
CA VAL A 266 -6.30 -25.58 -2.44
C VAL A 266 -4.80 -25.43 -2.36
N THR A 267 -4.28 -25.20 -1.16
CA THR A 267 -2.85 -25.34 -0.90
C THR A 267 -2.47 -26.79 -1.21
N PRO A 268 -1.57 -27.06 -2.18
CA PRO A 268 -1.10 -28.43 -2.39
C PRO A 268 -0.39 -28.87 -1.11
N ALA A 269 -0.77 -30.05 -0.59
CA ALA A 269 -0.07 -30.65 0.53
C ALA A 269 1.43 -30.81 0.17
N PRO A 270 2.36 -30.56 1.10
CA PRO A 270 3.77 -30.73 0.83
C PRO A 270 4.03 -32.18 0.39
N VAL A 271 4.57 -32.35 -0.81
CA VAL A 271 5.01 -33.64 -1.32
C VAL A 271 6.14 -34.11 -0.42
N ALA A 272 5.89 -35.20 0.32
CA ALA A 272 6.91 -35.86 1.12
C ALA A 272 8.07 -36.26 0.20
N THR A 273 9.23 -35.63 0.41
CA THR A 273 10.47 -36.00 -0.24
C THR A 273 10.87 -37.38 0.29
N THR A 274 10.65 -38.40 -0.54
CA THR A 274 11.21 -39.72 -0.32
C THR A 274 12.72 -39.62 -0.54
N SER A 275 13.46 -39.76 0.54
CA SER A 275 14.92 -39.90 0.52
C SER A 275 15.31 -41.11 -0.31
N ALA A 276 16.04 -40.89 -1.41
CA ALA A 276 16.70 -41.95 -2.16
C ALA A 276 17.76 -42.64 -1.28
N PRO A 277 17.94 -43.97 -1.38
CA PRO A 277 18.88 -44.69 -0.54
C PRO A 277 20.32 -44.41 -0.97
N VAL A 278 21.17 -44.17 0.01
CA VAL A 278 22.63 -44.15 -0.14
C VAL A 278 23.09 -45.56 -0.51
N VAL A 279 23.72 -45.70 -1.67
CA VAL A 279 24.39 -46.95 -2.08
C VAL A 279 25.80 -46.94 -1.49
N VAL A 280 26.14 -48.05 -0.82
CA VAL A 280 27.40 -48.36 -0.15
C VAL A 280 28.53 -48.56 -1.14
#